data_AF-A0A7V4GCB9-F1
#
_entry.id   AF-A0A7V4GCB9-F1
#
_cell.length_a   1.000
_cell.length_b   1.000
_cell.length_c   1.000
_cell.angle_alpha   90.00
_cell.angle_beta   90.00
_cell.angle_gamma   90.00
#
_symmetry.space_group_name_H-M   'P 1'
#
loop_
_entity.id
_entity.type
_entity.pdbx_description
1 polymer ?
#
loop_
_entity_poly.entity_id
_entity_poly.type
_entity_poly.pdbx_seq_one_letter_code
_entity_poly.pdbx_strand_id
1 'polypeptide(L)'
;MARCPVCDERKGKRQCRVRFGLVCPVCCGTIRNVEACGDCGFFRPPARDYDHLPRYSTQEMEDDETLQAISFPIEAAVCLVDRERGYTLKDDQAIGVFELLLDLYAFGDPPESVAERMRGMGCETVVEIVRRELAGQPRDKIAKVLGTVRFVACRRNDGRRAHMTVLQQFCGAFLRTGIGLRRLPDGSELAVGHLDVADRLRPRSRSS
;
A
#
# COMPACT_ATOMS: atom_id res chain seq x y z
N MET A 1 -3.57 41.65 -19.63
CA MET A 1 -3.55 40.23 -19.21
C MET A 1 -4.98 39.73 -19.13
N ALA A 2 -5.29 38.58 -19.71
CA ALA A 2 -6.64 38.04 -19.71
C ALA A 2 -7.13 37.73 -18.29
N ARG A 3 -8.37 38.12 -17.99
CA ARG A 3 -9.08 37.71 -16.77
C ARG A 3 -9.49 36.25 -16.90
N CYS A 4 -9.63 35.58 -15.77
CA CYS A 4 -10.04 34.18 -15.71
C CYS A 4 -11.49 34.06 -16.17
N PRO A 5 -11.80 33.28 -17.22
CA PRO A 5 -13.15 33.20 -17.80
C PRO A 5 -14.16 32.47 -16.89
N VAL A 6 -13.73 31.95 -15.75
CA VAL A 6 -14.58 31.27 -14.77
C VAL A 6 -15.06 32.21 -13.67
N CYS A 7 -14.30 33.27 -13.35
CA CYS A 7 -14.65 34.19 -12.26
C CYS A 7 -14.61 35.67 -12.63
N ASP A 8 -14.01 36.04 -13.76
CA ASP A 8 -13.83 37.42 -14.24
C ASP A 8 -13.20 38.43 -13.26
N GLU A 9 -12.73 37.95 -12.11
CA GLU A 9 -12.09 38.74 -11.06
C GLU A 9 -10.56 38.58 -11.10
N ARG A 10 -10.09 37.35 -11.23
CA ARG A 10 -8.66 37.00 -11.04
C ARG A 10 -7.95 36.87 -12.37
N LYS A 11 -6.65 37.18 -12.39
CA LYS A 11 -5.80 36.98 -13.57
C LYS A 11 -5.66 35.49 -13.90
N GLY A 12 -5.88 35.13 -15.17
CA GLY A 12 -5.62 33.80 -15.69
C GLY A 12 -4.12 33.46 -15.68
N LYS A 13 -3.77 32.25 -15.24
CA LYS A 13 -2.37 31.79 -15.17
C LYS A 13 -2.12 30.41 -15.79
N ARG A 14 -3.17 29.59 -15.96
CA ARG A 14 -3.05 28.20 -16.42
C ARG A 14 -3.89 27.99 -17.67
N GLN A 15 -3.30 27.45 -18.73
CA GLN A 15 -4.04 27.08 -19.92
C GLN A 15 -4.96 25.89 -19.61
N CYS A 16 -6.27 26.09 -19.67
CA CYS A 16 -7.26 25.05 -19.41
C CYS A 16 -7.91 24.61 -20.72
N ARG A 17 -7.82 23.31 -21.03
CA ARG A 17 -8.46 22.71 -22.22
C ARG A 17 -9.98 22.68 -22.10
N VAL A 18 -10.51 22.41 -20.90
CA VAL A 18 -11.95 22.31 -20.62
C VAL A 18 -12.69 23.65 -20.72
N ARG A 19 -11.99 24.75 -20.42
CA ARG A 19 -12.55 26.12 -20.44
C ARG A 19 -12.00 26.97 -21.58
N PHE A 20 -11.24 26.36 -22.49
CA PHE A 20 -10.65 27.00 -23.67
C PHE A 20 -10.03 28.38 -23.39
N GLY A 21 -9.16 28.47 -22.38
CA GLY A 21 -8.54 29.74 -22.00
C GLY A 21 -7.67 29.70 -20.75
N LEU A 22 -7.14 30.87 -20.36
CA LEU A 22 -6.32 31.02 -19.15
C LEU A 22 -7.18 31.13 -17.90
N VAL A 23 -7.19 30.08 -17.07
CA VAL A 23 -7.94 30.02 -15.81
C VAL A 23 -7.02 30.40 -14.64
N CYS A 24 -7.57 31.05 -13.60
CA CYS A 24 -6.82 31.35 -12.38
C CYS A 24 -6.56 30.07 -11.55
N PRO A 25 -5.52 30.02 -10.70
CA PRO A 25 -5.21 28.82 -9.92
C PRO A 25 -6.35 28.32 -9.03
N VAL A 26 -7.20 29.21 -8.51
CA VAL A 26 -8.30 28.85 -7.62
C VAL A 26 -9.45 28.20 -8.40
N CYS A 27 -9.94 28.85 -9.45
CA CYS A 27 -10.96 28.24 -10.32
C CYS A 27 -10.48 26.91 -10.92
N CYS A 28 -9.20 26.83 -11.32
CA CYS A 28 -8.58 25.58 -11.79
C CYS A 28 -8.60 24.47 -10.72
N GLY A 29 -8.40 24.82 -9.44
CA GLY A 29 -8.45 23.86 -8.33
C GLY A 29 -9.85 23.37 -7.98
N THR A 30 -10.88 24.18 -8.25
CA THR A 30 -12.29 23.86 -8.00
C THR A 30 -12.91 23.02 -9.11
N ILE A 31 -12.58 23.29 -10.38
CA ILE A 31 -13.21 22.61 -11.53
C ILE A 31 -12.48 21.34 -11.99
N ARG A 32 -11.34 21.01 -11.37
CA ARG A 32 -10.54 19.84 -11.78
C ARG A 32 -11.31 18.55 -11.53
N ASN A 33 -11.27 17.66 -12.50
CA ASN A 33 -11.77 16.29 -12.40
C ASN A 33 -10.75 15.35 -13.05
N VAL A 34 -10.74 14.08 -12.65
CA VAL A 34 -9.77 13.10 -13.19
C VAL A 34 -9.98 12.92 -14.70
N GLU A 35 -11.23 12.81 -15.13
CA GLU A 35 -11.58 12.49 -16.53
C GLU A 35 -11.15 13.58 -17.52
N ALA A 36 -11.35 14.87 -17.20
CA ALA A 36 -11.05 15.97 -18.12
C ALA A 36 -9.70 16.65 -17.83
N CYS A 37 -9.07 16.37 -16.68
CA CYS A 37 -7.78 16.96 -16.31
C CYS A 37 -6.63 15.96 -16.24
N GLY A 38 -6.83 14.67 -16.54
CA GLY A 38 -5.79 13.63 -16.46
C GLY A 38 -4.49 14.00 -17.17
N ASP A 39 -4.58 14.62 -18.36
CA ASP A 39 -3.40 15.04 -19.15
C ASP A 39 -2.90 16.46 -18.85
N CYS A 40 -3.46 17.13 -17.85
CA CYS A 40 -3.07 18.49 -17.50
C CYS A 40 -1.82 18.47 -16.61
N GLY A 41 -0.73 19.12 -17.03
CA GLY A 41 0.51 19.21 -16.23
C GLY A 41 0.34 19.93 -14.87
N PHE A 42 -0.80 20.60 -14.64
CA PHE A 42 -1.16 21.19 -13.35
C PHE A 42 -2.11 20.31 -12.52
N PHE A 43 -2.66 19.25 -13.11
CA PHE A 43 -3.53 18.34 -12.38
C PHE A 43 -2.68 17.46 -11.47
N ARG A 44 -3.06 17.47 -10.20
CA ARG A 44 -2.64 16.45 -9.24
C ARG A 44 -3.93 15.82 -8.74
N PRO A 45 -4.07 14.48 -8.81
CA PRO A 45 -5.19 13.82 -8.16
C PRO A 45 -5.21 14.22 -6.67
N PRO A 46 -6.38 14.28 -6.04
CA PRO A 46 -6.46 14.54 -4.60
C PRO A 46 -5.54 13.55 -3.88
N ALA A 47 -4.66 14.06 -3.02
CA ALA A 47 -3.89 13.18 -2.15
C ALA A 47 -4.89 12.47 -1.23
N ARG A 48 -4.81 11.13 -1.17
CA ARG A 48 -5.59 10.34 -0.22
C ARG A 48 -5.11 10.69 1.18
N ASP A 49 -6.05 10.84 2.09
CA ASP A 49 -5.77 11.15 3.48
C ASP A 49 -5.66 9.85 4.29
N TYR A 50 -4.50 9.18 4.15
CA TYR A 50 -4.24 7.92 4.85
C TYR A 50 -4.02 8.12 6.36
N ASP A 51 -3.71 9.34 6.81
CA ASP A 51 -3.36 9.62 8.21
C ASP A 51 -4.58 9.68 9.12
N HIS A 52 -5.75 10.00 8.55
CA HIS A 52 -7.03 10.07 9.26
C HIS A 52 -7.89 8.81 9.12
N LEU A 53 -7.37 7.74 8.52
CA LEU A 53 -8.09 6.47 8.46
C LEU A 53 -8.24 5.85 9.88
N PRO A 54 -9.40 5.26 10.20
CA PRO A 54 -9.55 4.49 11.43
C PRO A 54 -8.51 3.38 11.51
N ARG A 55 -7.91 3.20 12.68
CA ARG A 55 -6.89 2.18 12.94
C ARG A 55 -6.95 1.71 14.39
N TYR A 56 -6.48 0.50 14.64
CA TYR A 56 -6.24 0.03 16.01
C TYR A 56 -4.99 0.70 16.59
N SER A 57 -4.92 0.83 17.90
CA SER A 57 -3.67 1.14 18.59
C SER A 57 -2.68 -0.02 18.45
N THR A 58 -1.39 0.26 18.65
CA THR A 58 -0.37 -0.79 18.64
C THR A 58 -0.57 -1.79 19.78
N GLN A 59 -1.10 -1.34 20.92
CA GLN A 59 -1.39 -2.20 22.07
C GLN A 59 -2.55 -3.16 21.75
N GLU A 60 -3.64 -2.67 21.15
CA GLU A 60 -4.75 -3.55 20.71
C GLU A 60 -4.28 -4.62 19.71
N MET A 61 -3.40 -4.25 18.77
CA MET A 61 -2.79 -5.23 17.84
C MET A 61 -1.92 -6.26 18.57
N GLU A 62 -1.23 -5.88 19.64
CA GLU A 62 -0.35 -6.75 20.44
C GLU A 62 -1.14 -7.69 21.36
N ASP A 63 -2.31 -7.25 21.84
CA ASP A 63 -3.13 -8.02 22.78
C ASP A 63 -4.17 -8.94 22.10
N ASP A 64 -4.45 -8.75 20.80
CA ASP A 64 -5.47 -9.50 20.07
C ASP A 64 -4.86 -10.41 18.98
N GLU A 65 -4.86 -11.73 19.24
CA GLU A 65 -4.38 -12.75 18.31
C GLU A 65 -5.10 -12.74 16.95
N THR A 66 -6.38 -12.34 16.92
CA THR A 66 -7.14 -12.27 15.66
C THR A 66 -6.70 -11.10 14.80
N LEU A 67 -6.34 -9.97 15.41
CA LEU A 67 -5.76 -8.84 14.69
C LEU A 67 -4.37 -9.20 14.17
N GLN A 68 -3.59 -9.94 14.97
CA GLN A 68 -2.28 -10.43 14.55
C GLN A 68 -2.37 -11.39 13.37
N ALA A 69 -3.35 -12.30 13.39
CA ALA A 69 -3.62 -13.22 12.28
C ALA A 69 -3.97 -12.49 10.98
N ILE A 70 -4.51 -11.27 11.04
CA ILE A 70 -4.75 -10.42 9.86
C ILE A 70 -3.49 -9.67 9.43
N SER A 71 -2.73 -9.10 10.38
CA SER A 71 -1.49 -8.37 10.03
C SER A 71 -0.42 -9.29 9.45
N PHE A 72 -0.37 -10.53 9.95
CA PHE A 72 0.69 -11.47 9.61
C PHE A 72 0.83 -11.74 8.11
N PRO A 73 -0.21 -12.16 7.35
CA PRO A 73 -0.09 -12.38 5.91
C PRO A 73 0.25 -11.10 5.14
N ILE A 74 -0.12 -9.92 5.63
CA ILE A 74 0.23 -8.63 5.02
C ILE A 74 1.74 -8.39 5.11
N GLU A 75 2.28 -8.46 6.33
CA GLU A 75 3.70 -8.22 6.61
C GLU A 75 4.60 -9.30 6.00
N ALA A 76 4.17 -10.57 6.07
CA ALA A 76 4.87 -11.69 5.48
C ALA A 76 4.94 -11.59 3.95
N ALA A 77 3.87 -11.16 3.29
CA ALA A 77 3.86 -10.97 1.84
C ALA A 77 4.82 -9.87 1.39
N VAL A 78 4.93 -8.77 2.14
CA VAL A 78 5.92 -7.72 1.88
C VAL A 78 7.35 -8.24 2.10
N CYS A 79 7.59 -9.02 3.16
CA CYS A 79 8.89 -9.64 3.41
C CYS A 79 9.31 -10.61 2.30
N LEU A 80 8.36 -11.35 1.72
CA LEU A 80 8.59 -12.24 0.59
C LEU A 80 9.11 -11.46 -0.62
N VAL A 81 8.43 -10.38 -0.99
CA VAL A 81 8.84 -9.53 -2.13
C VAL A 81 10.19 -8.86 -1.86
N ASP A 82 10.46 -8.39 -0.64
CA ASP A 82 11.78 -7.85 -0.29
C ASP A 82 12.88 -8.90 -0.45
N ARG A 83 12.64 -10.15 -0.04
CA ARG A 83 13.57 -11.27 -0.22
C ARG A 83 13.80 -11.59 -1.70
N GLU A 84 12.75 -11.64 -2.51
CA GLU A 84 12.86 -11.86 -3.97
C GLU A 84 13.70 -10.76 -4.65
N ARG A 85 13.74 -9.57 -4.05
CA ARG A 85 14.57 -8.42 -4.48
C ARG A 85 15.94 -8.36 -3.83
N GLY A 86 16.38 -9.42 -3.15
CA GLY A 86 17.67 -9.48 -2.49
C GLY A 86 17.80 -8.52 -1.31
N TYR A 87 16.71 -8.29 -0.56
CA TYR A 87 16.67 -7.42 0.61
C TYR A 87 17.04 -5.97 0.27
N THR A 88 16.38 -5.40 -0.74
CA THR A 88 16.61 -4.02 -1.21
C THR A 88 15.41 -3.07 -1.07
N LEU A 89 14.22 -3.58 -0.73
CA LEU A 89 13.01 -2.78 -0.48
C LEU A 89 13.17 -1.82 0.71
N LYS A 90 13.00 -0.52 0.48
CA LYS A 90 13.08 0.52 1.51
C LYS A 90 11.74 0.72 2.23
N ASP A 91 11.77 1.41 3.37
CA ASP A 91 10.59 1.67 4.18
C ASP A 91 9.54 2.51 3.42
N ASP A 92 9.95 3.47 2.60
CA ASP A 92 9.07 4.25 1.73
C ASP A 92 8.36 3.39 0.67
N GLN A 93 9.05 2.40 0.12
CA GLN A 93 8.46 1.43 -0.79
C GLN A 93 7.47 0.51 -0.08
N ALA A 94 7.77 0.07 1.14
CA ALA A 94 6.85 -0.73 1.96
C ALA A 94 5.58 0.05 2.31
N ILE A 95 5.72 1.32 2.72
CA ILE A 95 4.60 2.24 2.96
C ILE A 95 3.75 2.38 1.70
N GLY A 96 4.36 2.53 0.53
CA GLY A 96 3.66 2.59 -0.75
C GLY A 96 2.82 1.34 -1.04
N VAL A 97 3.29 0.16 -0.63
CA VAL A 97 2.52 -1.11 -0.72
C VAL A 97 1.34 -1.11 0.26
N PHE A 98 1.53 -0.69 1.51
CA PHE A 98 0.43 -0.60 2.48
C PHE A 98 -0.64 0.40 2.04
N GLU A 99 -0.25 1.55 1.48
CA GLU A 99 -1.18 2.53 0.92
C GLU A 99 -1.95 1.98 -0.27
N LEU A 100 -1.31 1.19 -1.12
CA LEU A 100 -1.99 0.52 -2.23
C LEU A 100 -3.03 -0.50 -1.72
N LEU A 101 -2.71 -1.25 -0.67
CA LEU A 101 -3.68 -2.13 -0.02
C LEU A 101 -4.81 -1.32 0.65
N LEU A 102 -4.53 -0.15 1.24
CA LEU A 102 -5.56 0.73 1.77
C LEU A 102 -6.48 1.28 0.68
N ASP A 103 -5.98 1.57 -0.52
CA ASP A 103 -6.84 1.92 -1.67
C ASP A 103 -7.84 0.79 -1.96
N LEU A 104 -7.36 -0.45 -1.98
CA LEU A 104 -8.17 -1.63 -2.23
C LEU A 104 -9.16 -1.97 -1.12
N TYR A 105 -8.79 -1.80 0.16
CA TYR A 105 -9.59 -2.25 1.32
C TYR A 105 -10.32 -1.11 2.04
N ALA A 106 -9.71 0.05 2.23
CA ALA A 106 -10.36 1.19 2.88
C ALA A 106 -11.19 2.04 1.88
N PHE A 107 -10.65 2.33 0.69
CA PHE A 107 -11.28 3.31 -0.21
C PHE A 107 -12.26 2.73 -1.23
N GLY A 108 -12.28 1.42 -1.45
CA GLY A 108 -13.22 0.82 -2.41
C GLY A 108 -12.63 0.59 -3.78
N ASP A 109 -11.36 0.96 -4.00
CA ASP A 109 -10.81 1.04 -5.34
C ASP A 109 -10.76 -0.37 -5.98
N PRO A 110 -11.25 -0.51 -7.22
CA PRO A 110 -11.20 -1.79 -7.92
C PRO A 110 -9.73 -2.15 -8.27
N PRO A 111 -9.34 -3.43 -8.30
CA PRO A 111 -7.98 -3.85 -8.62
C PRO A 111 -7.43 -3.26 -9.92
N GLU A 112 -8.31 -3.06 -10.91
CA GLU A 112 -7.99 -2.50 -12.21
C GLU A 112 -7.51 -1.05 -12.11
N SER A 113 -8.04 -0.26 -11.17
CA SER A 113 -7.65 1.15 -11.02
C SER A 113 -6.26 1.31 -10.39
N VAL A 114 -5.77 0.31 -9.66
CA VAL A 114 -4.45 0.32 -9.02
C VAL A 114 -3.42 -0.54 -9.76
N ALA A 115 -3.82 -1.26 -10.82
CA ALA A 115 -2.99 -2.26 -11.51
C ALA A 115 -1.65 -1.70 -12.04
N GLU A 116 -1.66 -0.48 -12.60
CA GLU A 116 -0.43 0.16 -13.09
C GLU A 116 0.52 0.53 -11.95
N ARG A 117 -0.02 1.05 -10.84
CA ARG A 117 0.77 1.34 -9.63
C ARG A 117 1.34 0.05 -9.03
N MET A 118 0.55 -1.03 -9.01
CA MET A 118 1.01 -2.36 -8.56
C MET A 118 2.21 -2.84 -9.38
N ARG A 119 2.12 -2.76 -10.72
CA ARG A 119 3.22 -3.12 -11.64
C ARG A 119 4.45 -2.26 -11.45
N GLY A 120 4.28 -0.94 -11.39
CA GLY A 120 5.38 0.01 -11.18
C GLY A 120 6.12 -0.23 -9.85
N MET A 121 5.38 -0.66 -8.83
CA MET A 121 5.95 -1.04 -7.53
C MET A 121 6.47 -2.48 -7.51
N GLY A 122 6.07 -3.34 -8.46
CA GLY A 122 6.33 -4.78 -8.54
C GLY A 122 5.80 -5.57 -7.33
N CYS A 123 4.62 -5.20 -6.82
CA CYS A 123 4.03 -5.77 -5.61
C CYS A 123 2.79 -6.61 -5.88
N GLU A 124 2.60 -7.11 -7.10
CA GLU A 124 1.44 -7.90 -7.51
C GLU A 124 1.26 -9.13 -6.62
N THR A 125 2.37 -9.83 -6.34
CA THR A 125 2.41 -10.98 -5.43
C THR A 125 1.90 -10.63 -4.03
N VAL A 126 2.15 -9.41 -3.53
CA VAL A 126 1.64 -9.00 -2.21
C VAL A 126 0.12 -8.96 -2.22
N VAL A 127 -0.46 -8.31 -3.24
CA VAL A 127 -1.91 -8.16 -3.37
C VAL A 127 -2.58 -9.52 -3.55
N GLU A 128 -2.00 -10.41 -4.36
CA GLU A 128 -2.50 -11.78 -4.53
C GLU A 128 -2.55 -12.55 -3.21
N ILE A 129 -1.44 -12.57 -2.46
CA ILE A 129 -1.35 -13.27 -1.17
C ILE A 129 -2.36 -12.69 -0.19
N VAL A 130 -2.38 -11.36 -0.01
CA VAL A 130 -3.28 -10.72 0.94
C VAL A 130 -4.74 -10.98 0.61
N ARG A 131 -5.14 -10.92 -0.67
CA ARG A 131 -6.52 -11.22 -1.09
C ARG A 131 -6.91 -12.66 -0.82
N ARG A 132 -6.00 -13.61 -1.07
CA ARG A 132 -6.25 -15.04 -0.83
C ARG A 132 -6.36 -15.35 0.66
N GLU A 133 -5.35 -14.95 1.44
CA GLU A 133 -5.27 -15.27 2.87
C GLU A 133 -6.36 -14.57 3.69
N LEU A 134 -6.81 -13.39 3.26
CA LEU A 134 -7.81 -12.59 3.98
C LEU A 134 -9.20 -12.62 3.35
N ALA A 135 -9.48 -13.53 2.40
CA ALA A 135 -10.75 -13.58 1.68
C ALA A 135 -12.00 -13.68 2.58
N GLY A 136 -11.86 -14.32 3.76
CA GLY A 136 -12.94 -14.47 4.74
C GLY A 136 -13.02 -13.39 5.82
N GLN A 137 -12.12 -12.40 5.81
CA GLN A 137 -12.04 -11.39 6.87
C GLN A 137 -12.87 -10.14 6.52
N PRO A 138 -13.51 -9.49 7.52
CA PRO A 138 -14.23 -8.25 7.30
C PRO A 138 -13.31 -7.16 6.75
N ARG A 139 -13.75 -6.51 5.67
CA ARG A 139 -12.98 -5.51 4.94
C ARG A 139 -12.57 -4.31 5.80
N ASP A 140 -13.44 -3.87 6.71
CA ASP A 140 -13.18 -2.79 7.66
C ASP A 140 -12.10 -3.18 8.69
N LYS A 141 -12.09 -4.43 9.13
CA LYS A 141 -11.08 -4.97 10.04
C LYS A 141 -9.71 -5.01 9.36
N ILE A 142 -9.65 -5.49 8.11
CA ILE A 142 -8.42 -5.46 7.29
C ILE A 142 -7.91 -4.02 7.11
N ALA A 143 -8.80 -3.08 6.77
CA ALA A 143 -8.45 -1.68 6.59
C ALA A 143 -7.85 -1.04 7.86
N LYS A 144 -8.43 -1.32 9.04
CA LYS A 144 -7.90 -0.83 10.31
C LYS A 144 -6.54 -1.42 10.66
N VAL A 145 -6.34 -2.72 10.43
CA VAL A 145 -5.05 -3.39 10.62
C VAL A 145 -3.98 -2.78 9.69
N LEU A 146 -4.30 -2.62 8.40
CA LEU A 146 -3.44 -1.93 7.44
C LEU A 146 -3.10 -0.51 7.88
N GLY A 147 -4.08 0.23 8.41
CA GLY A 147 -3.87 1.56 8.98
C GLY A 147 -2.86 1.55 10.13
N THR A 148 -2.92 0.55 11.01
CA THR A 148 -1.96 0.39 12.11
C THR A 148 -0.57 0.00 11.60
N VAL A 149 -0.47 -0.96 10.68
CA VAL A 149 0.81 -1.39 10.07
C VAL A 149 1.47 -0.22 9.35
N ARG A 150 0.72 0.52 8.52
CA ARG A 150 1.20 1.74 7.85
C ARG A 150 1.68 2.78 8.88
N PHE A 151 0.91 3.04 9.93
CA PHE A 151 1.30 4.00 10.96
C PHE A 151 2.65 3.64 11.61
N VAL A 152 2.84 2.36 11.96
CA VAL A 152 4.10 1.87 12.53
C VAL A 152 5.25 2.02 11.53
N ALA A 153 5.01 1.70 10.25
CA ALA A 153 5.99 1.87 9.18
C ALA A 153 6.39 3.34 9.02
N CYS A 154 5.43 4.26 8.94
CA CYS A 154 5.68 5.70 8.84
C CYS A 154 6.47 6.23 10.04
N ARG A 155 6.15 5.80 11.27
CA ARG A 155 6.86 6.23 12.48
C ARG A 155 8.33 5.76 12.50
N ARG A 156 8.61 4.60 11.91
CA ARG A 156 9.96 4.00 11.84
C ARG A 156 10.75 4.42 10.60
N ASN A 157 10.10 5.07 9.63
CA ASN A 157 10.73 5.47 8.38
C ASN A 157 11.75 6.60 8.63
N ASP A 158 13.03 6.24 8.59
CA ASP A 158 14.16 7.16 8.61
C ASP A 158 14.75 7.43 7.21
N GLY A 159 14.01 7.03 6.16
CA GLY A 159 14.46 7.05 4.77
C GLY A 159 15.32 5.84 4.37
N ARG A 160 15.49 4.85 5.28
CA ARG A 160 16.29 3.64 5.03
C ARG A 160 15.40 2.39 5.11
N ARG A 161 15.81 1.42 5.92
CA ARG A 161 15.23 0.06 6.03
C ARG A 161 14.95 -0.31 7.49
N ALA A 162 14.71 0.67 8.36
CA ALA A 162 14.55 0.42 9.79
C ALA A 162 13.30 -0.42 10.05
N HIS A 163 12.18 -0.08 9.42
CA HIS A 163 10.95 -0.87 9.51
C HIS A 163 11.11 -2.24 8.84
N MET A 164 11.67 -2.29 7.62
CA MET A 164 11.88 -3.56 6.92
C MET A 164 12.80 -4.52 7.67
N THR A 165 13.83 -4.02 8.35
CA THR A 165 14.72 -4.85 9.19
C THR A 165 13.93 -5.50 10.34
N VAL A 166 13.04 -4.74 10.97
CA VAL A 166 12.15 -5.25 12.02
C VAL A 166 11.20 -6.30 11.45
N LEU A 167 10.50 -6.00 10.34
CA LEU A 167 9.60 -6.96 9.72
C LEU A 167 10.31 -8.27 9.34
N GLN A 168 11.52 -8.21 8.80
CA GLN A 168 12.29 -9.41 8.46
C GLN A 168 12.71 -10.24 9.69
N GLN A 169 12.90 -9.61 10.86
CA GLN A 169 13.18 -10.36 12.09
C GLN A 169 11.97 -11.17 12.57
N PHE A 170 10.76 -10.60 12.44
CA PHE A 170 9.52 -11.25 12.91
C PHE A 170 8.91 -12.19 11.86
N CYS A 171 8.80 -11.74 10.61
CA CYS A 171 8.14 -12.47 9.52
C CYS A 171 9.13 -13.24 8.62
N GLY A 172 10.40 -12.83 8.54
CA GLY A 172 11.39 -13.44 7.64
C GLY A 172 11.80 -14.86 8.05
N ALA A 173 11.69 -15.20 9.34
CA ALA A 173 11.92 -16.56 9.84
C ALA A 173 10.89 -17.55 9.28
N PHE A 174 9.63 -17.14 9.17
CA PHE A 174 8.51 -17.96 8.71
C PHE A 174 8.66 -18.41 7.25
N LEU A 175 9.16 -17.54 6.37
CA LEU A 175 9.33 -17.84 4.95
C LEU A 175 10.55 -18.74 4.66
N ARG A 176 11.42 -19.00 5.64
CA ARG A 176 12.59 -19.88 5.49
C ARG A 176 12.25 -21.34 5.72
N THR A 177 11.30 -21.64 6.59
CA THR A 177 10.99 -23.01 7.02
C THR A 177 9.98 -23.72 6.12
N GLY A 178 9.23 -23.01 5.28
CA GLY A 178 8.14 -23.60 4.46
C GLY A 178 6.94 -24.10 5.27
N ILE A 179 7.12 -24.23 6.57
CA ILE A 179 6.10 -24.49 7.59
C ILE A 179 5.81 -23.15 8.24
N GLY A 180 4.54 -22.80 8.33
CA GLY A 180 4.13 -21.55 8.91
C GLY A 180 4.30 -21.51 10.42
N LEU A 181 5.53 -21.41 10.93
CA LEU A 181 5.79 -21.29 12.36
C LEU A 181 5.98 -19.82 12.70
N ARG A 182 5.02 -19.25 13.43
CA ARG A 182 5.13 -17.92 14.02
C ARG A 182 5.91 -18.05 15.32
N ARG A 183 7.07 -17.40 15.39
CA ARG A 183 7.82 -17.28 16.64
C ARG A 183 7.17 -16.22 17.52
N LEU A 184 6.68 -16.61 18.69
CA LEU A 184 6.08 -15.74 19.69
C LEU A 184 7.19 -14.96 20.45
N PRO A 185 6.86 -13.84 21.12
CA PRO A 185 7.83 -13.01 21.85
C PRO A 185 8.60 -13.78 22.94
N ASP A 186 8.02 -14.85 23.46
CA ASP A 186 8.60 -15.76 24.46
C ASP A 186 9.53 -16.84 23.86
N GLY A 187 9.68 -16.85 22.53
CA GLY A 187 10.52 -17.79 21.79
C GLY A 187 9.82 -19.08 21.36
N SER A 188 8.55 -19.30 21.73
CA SER A 188 7.76 -20.46 21.31
C SER A 188 7.29 -20.34 19.86
N GLU A 189 6.87 -21.46 19.24
CA GLU A 189 6.47 -21.52 17.82
C GLU A 189 5.00 -21.93 17.68
N LEU A 190 4.19 -21.11 16.98
CA LEU A 190 2.79 -21.37 16.68
C LEU A 190 2.63 -21.75 15.20
N ALA A 191 2.00 -22.88 14.91
CA ALA A 191 1.67 -23.29 13.54
C ALA A 191 0.52 -22.44 12.98
N VAL A 192 0.84 -21.47 12.14
CA VAL A 192 -0.07 -20.78 11.22
C VAL A 192 -0.06 -21.57 9.89
N GLY A 193 -1.21 -21.72 9.25
CA GLY A 193 -1.40 -22.62 8.10
C GLY A 193 -0.32 -22.56 7.01
N HIS A 194 -0.19 -23.65 6.25
CA HIS A 194 0.81 -23.83 5.20
C HIS A 194 0.64 -22.77 4.09
N LEU A 195 1.49 -21.75 4.12
CA LEU A 195 1.69 -20.87 2.97
C LEU A 195 2.44 -21.71 1.92
N ASP A 196 1.73 -22.15 0.89
CA ASP A 196 2.27 -22.96 -0.21
C ASP A 196 3.19 -22.10 -1.12
N VAL A 197 4.35 -21.71 -0.58
CA VAL A 197 5.38 -20.90 -1.26
C VAL A 197 6.32 -21.78 -2.08
N ALA A 198 6.37 -23.09 -1.77
CA ALA A 198 7.30 -24.04 -2.36
C ALA A 198 7.15 -24.18 -3.88
N ASP A 199 5.94 -23.97 -4.43
CA ASP A 199 5.69 -24.11 -5.87
C ASP A 199 6.17 -22.92 -6.72
N ARG A 200 6.37 -21.72 -6.15
CA ARG A 200 6.89 -20.55 -6.89
C ARG A 200 8.42 -20.40 -6.84
N LEU A 201 9.10 -21.10 -5.92
CA LEU A 201 10.57 -21.06 -5.79
C LEU A 201 11.31 -22.07 -6.67
N ARG A 202 10.60 -22.89 -7.47
CA ARG A 202 11.26 -23.72 -8.48
C ARG A 202 11.86 -22.83 -9.56
N PRO A 203 13.16 -22.92 -9.87
CA PRO A 203 13.73 -22.19 -10.99
C PRO A 203 12.97 -22.57 -12.25
N ARG A 204 12.39 -21.57 -12.94
CA ARG A 204 11.85 -21.78 -14.30
C ARG A 204 13.02 -22.27 -15.15
N SER A 205 13.05 -23.57 -15.43
CA SER A 205 13.99 -24.15 -16.37
C SER A 205 13.82 -23.40 -17.68
N ARG A 206 14.85 -22.65 -18.07
CA ARG A 206 14.95 -22.08 -19.42
C ARG A 206 15.03 -23.27 -20.37
N SER A 207 13.91 -23.56 -21.01
CA SER A 207 13.88 -24.38 -22.22
C SER A 207 14.61 -23.59 -23.31
N SER A 208 15.80 -24.07 -23.65
CA SER A 208 16.55 -23.70 -24.86
C SER A 208 15.79 -24.09 -26.11
#